data_AF-A0A4Q2DS24-F1
#
_entry.id   AF-A0A4Q2DS24-F1
#
_cell.length_a   1.000
_cell.length_b   1.000
_cell.length_c   1.000
_cell.angle_alpha   90.00
_cell.angle_beta   90.00
_cell.angle_gamma   90.00
#
_symmetry.space_group_name_H-M   'P 1'
#
loop_
_entity.id
_entity.type
_entity.pdbx_description
1 polymer ?
#
loop_
_entity_poly.entity_id
_entity_poly.type
_entity_poly.pdbx_seq_one_letter_code
_entity_poly.pdbx_strand_id
1 'polypeptide(L)'
;MPSLVVQDRATAELATRNSPAATTPAAKAEKRSRRKSSLKTFFLPVTTKSPVVVSPEGTTVVGSLPEDIVREIVDRLQPNDILSFSLTSTQLRRLLLPALYDTVVLKSSRACRTALFMFREKRYLCRYIRKLAVRPNYYLAWPKPDDYLEEDWVADMLIGLSDDLTVLNTFDWDALELPPDRLWDSLSKRCPTLKSISTNIGRRNLHPDSSLFRFKGLTSFSLIARHGLPSTSELLPIPEDLPDAFWDMILNRCPDLEELAICTFSPTTRLFDIDRIMEGSWPSLHSLTLGSFGYTNDYALGPSTLVSEGTLSEFLEGHKGLKYLRFLWNFRHFMSPDSIVFTLPSNSLPALTTFIGIYQQLSNTPNPQTIETLDLTCEPIYESRMTAVCSILRGLPNLTSLEIWVHLFNSDSDHTNFFHSIMEACPKLTDFHFMCTNSFTAKPLKQLLSGLYLLPELKRFSLTKGHKYFDEPMLETAMKVVRQAPKVKQINLRWARERCPNHLKQEGSYDVVCHEETRMPCALNVIEKGIALVGGPFFRQHQHTFNLGIGQPAEWQKTVSQKTKVVRKRVSSMLSIRQLALNE
;
A
#
# COMPACT_ATOMS: atom_id res chain seq x y z
N MET A 1 -21.74 32.37 -60.52
CA MET A 1 -22.88 31.76 -59.80
C MET A 1 -22.40 30.42 -59.27
N PRO A 2 -22.34 30.24 -57.94
CA PRO A 2 -21.27 30.82 -57.13
C PRO A 2 -20.40 29.73 -56.46
N SER A 3 -19.07 29.90 -56.28
CA SER A 3 -18.37 30.81 -55.33
C SER A 3 -18.47 30.27 -53.88
N LEU A 4 -17.52 30.32 -52.96
CA LEU A 4 -16.29 31.08 -52.71
C LEU A 4 -15.81 30.49 -51.34
N VAL A 5 -14.53 30.17 -51.14
CA VAL A 5 -13.49 31.04 -50.53
C VAL A 5 -13.56 31.14 -48.99
N VAL A 6 -12.42 30.78 -48.36
CA VAL A 6 -11.69 31.54 -47.30
C VAL A 6 -12.32 31.43 -45.88
N GLN A 7 -11.58 31.31 -44.77
CA GLN A 7 -10.48 32.18 -44.35
C GLN A 7 -9.68 31.58 -43.18
N ASP A 8 -8.36 31.55 -43.33
CA ASP A 8 -7.42 31.83 -42.25
C ASP A 8 -7.57 33.29 -41.82
N ARG A 9 -7.60 33.57 -40.50
CA ARG A 9 -7.00 34.80 -39.95
C ARG A 9 -6.75 34.73 -38.45
N ALA A 10 -5.51 35.03 -38.12
CA ALA A 10 -4.98 35.35 -36.79
C ALA A 10 -5.37 36.77 -36.31
N THR A 11 -4.75 37.16 -35.18
CA THR A 11 -4.71 38.44 -34.43
C THR A 11 -5.79 38.60 -33.34
N ALA A 12 -5.49 38.55 -32.03
CA ALA A 12 -4.60 39.37 -31.16
C ALA A 12 -5.33 40.57 -30.52
N GLU A 13 -4.91 40.86 -29.27
CA GLU A 13 -5.18 42.01 -28.37
C GLU A 13 -6.12 41.74 -27.18
N LEU A 14 -5.59 41.59 -25.97
CA LEU A 14 -5.11 42.59 -24.99
C LEU A 14 -6.23 43.50 -24.44
N ALA A 15 -6.67 43.21 -23.21
CA ALA A 15 -7.28 44.21 -22.34
C ALA A 15 -6.88 43.96 -20.88
N THR A 16 -5.96 44.81 -20.44
CA THR A 16 -5.54 45.10 -19.08
C THR A 16 -6.71 45.38 -18.14
N ARG A 17 -6.68 44.82 -16.92
CA ARG A 17 -7.34 45.44 -15.76
C ARG A 17 -6.54 45.21 -14.48
N ASN A 18 -6.06 46.34 -13.94
CA ASN A 18 -5.39 46.49 -12.66
C ASN A 18 -6.36 46.27 -11.47
N SER A 19 -5.86 45.57 -10.44
CA SER A 19 -5.92 45.78 -8.96
C SER A 19 -7.13 46.48 -8.31
N PRO A 20 -7.51 46.20 -7.03
CA PRO A 20 -6.56 46.03 -5.91
C PRO A 20 -6.98 45.13 -4.71
N ALA A 21 -6.11 45.16 -3.70
CA ALA A 21 -6.38 45.02 -2.27
C ALA A 21 -6.38 43.61 -1.67
N ALA A 22 -5.17 43.22 -1.26
CA ALA A 22 -4.93 42.25 -0.21
C ALA A 22 -5.69 42.64 1.08
N THR A 23 -6.53 41.74 1.56
CA THR A 23 -7.08 41.75 2.92
C THR A 23 -6.68 40.44 3.59
N THR A 24 -5.77 40.57 4.55
CA THR A 24 -5.35 39.54 5.49
C THR A 24 -6.51 39.16 6.41
N PRO A 25 -6.73 37.87 6.72
CA PRO A 25 -7.31 37.52 8.00
C PRO A 25 -6.40 36.62 8.81
N ALA A 26 -6.02 37.16 9.97
CA ALA A 26 -5.95 36.54 11.29
C ALA A 26 -5.61 35.04 11.37
N ALA A 27 -4.41 34.78 11.91
CA ALA A 27 -3.95 33.49 12.38
C ALA A 27 -4.90 32.90 13.44
N LYS A 28 -5.58 31.80 13.09
CA LYS A 28 -6.25 30.90 14.04
C LYS A 28 -5.35 29.69 14.30
N ALA A 29 -4.92 29.56 15.55
CA ALA A 29 -4.13 28.45 16.04
C ALA A 29 -4.97 27.15 16.12
N GLU A 30 -4.76 26.22 15.19
CA GLU A 30 -5.40 24.90 15.20
C GLU A 30 -4.40 23.76 15.37
N LYS A 31 -4.34 23.25 16.61
CA LYS A 31 -3.63 22.02 16.97
C LYS A 31 -4.42 20.80 16.50
N ARG A 32 -3.76 19.90 15.75
CA ARG A 32 -4.31 18.60 15.34
C ARG A 32 -3.31 17.47 15.57
N SER A 33 -3.89 16.36 16.03
CA SER A 33 -3.31 15.08 16.44
C SER A 33 -3.36 14.04 15.30
N ARG A 34 -2.52 13.00 15.44
CA ARG A 34 -2.00 12.05 14.45
C ARG A 34 -2.92 10.85 14.15
N ARG A 35 -2.74 10.27 12.96
CA ARG A 35 -3.44 9.08 12.40
C ARG A 35 -2.44 7.98 12.02
N LYS A 36 -2.94 6.73 11.97
CA LYS A 36 -2.37 5.55 11.31
C LYS A 36 -3.12 5.25 9.99
N SER A 37 -2.39 4.82 8.96
CA SER A 37 -2.89 4.07 7.79
C SER A 37 -1.80 3.09 7.34
N SER A 38 -2.22 1.88 6.94
CA SER A 38 -1.39 0.71 6.69
C SER A 38 -0.99 0.65 5.22
N LEU A 39 0.30 0.69 4.93
CA LEU A 39 0.89 -0.07 3.83
C LEU A 39 1.44 -1.32 4.51
N LYS A 40 0.89 -2.49 4.18
CA LYS A 40 1.46 -3.76 4.60
C LYS A 40 2.72 -3.95 3.77
N THR A 41 3.87 -3.65 4.37
CA THR A 41 5.11 -4.32 4.01
C THR A 41 4.86 -5.81 4.26
N PHE A 42 4.77 -6.60 3.21
CA PHE A 42 4.75 -8.05 3.34
C PHE A 42 6.16 -8.51 3.79
N PHE A 43 6.16 -9.59 4.57
CA PHE A 43 7.30 -10.31 5.17
C PHE A 43 7.90 -9.70 6.46
N LEU A 44 7.44 -10.22 7.59
CA LEU A 44 8.28 -10.45 8.76
C LEU A 44 8.97 -11.82 8.55
N PRO A 45 10.31 -11.92 8.53
CA PRO A 45 10.94 -13.22 8.70
C PRO A 45 10.73 -13.68 10.14
N VAL A 46 10.15 -14.88 10.30
CA VAL A 46 10.16 -15.61 11.57
C VAL A 46 11.62 -15.87 11.91
N THR A 47 12.13 -15.17 12.93
CA THR A 47 13.48 -15.40 13.44
C THR A 47 13.44 -16.62 14.36
N THR A 48 13.82 -17.78 13.82
CA THR A 48 14.17 -18.96 14.62
C THR A 48 15.54 -18.74 15.24
N LYS A 49 15.59 -18.36 16.53
CA LYS A 49 16.82 -18.44 17.33
C LYS A 49 16.66 -19.46 18.45
N SER A 50 17.65 -20.35 18.53
CA SER A 50 17.77 -21.43 19.49
C SER A 50 17.82 -20.92 20.94
N PRO A 51 17.28 -21.68 21.91
CA PRO A 51 17.39 -21.32 23.32
C PRO A 51 18.80 -21.65 23.82
N VAL A 52 19.59 -20.63 24.17
CA VAL A 52 20.71 -20.80 25.08
C VAL A 52 20.15 -20.70 26.50
N VAL A 53 20.00 -21.84 27.15
CA VAL A 53 19.62 -21.94 28.56
C VAL A 53 20.81 -21.47 29.40
N VAL A 54 20.68 -20.32 30.03
CA VAL A 54 21.58 -19.88 31.11
C VAL A 54 20.77 -19.88 32.41
N SER A 55 21.22 -20.68 33.37
CA SER A 55 20.62 -20.82 34.70
C SER A 55 20.64 -19.50 35.49
N PRO A 56 19.56 -19.13 36.20
CA PRO A 56 19.57 -17.98 37.10
C PRO A 56 19.73 -18.43 38.55
N GLU A 57 20.93 -18.23 39.12
CA GLU A 57 21.07 -18.03 40.57
C GLU A 57 21.11 -16.52 40.82
N GLY A 58 19.94 -15.96 41.09
CA GLY A 58 19.76 -14.55 41.39
C GLY A 58 18.38 -14.32 41.97
N THR A 59 18.33 -14.05 43.27
CA THR A 59 17.15 -13.77 44.09
C THR A 59 16.14 -12.85 43.39
N THR A 60 15.03 -13.43 42.92
CA THR A 60 13.94 -12.69 42.29
C THR A 60 13.14 -11.95 43.35
N VAL A 61 13.24 -10.62 43.33
CA VAL A 61 12.20 -9.75 43.89
C VAL A 61 10.89 -10.09 43.17
N VAL A 62 9.88 -10.49 43.95
CA VAL A 62 8.52 -10.76 43.44
C VAL A 62 8.03 -9.49 42.73
N GLY A 63 7.98 -9.50 41.39
CA GLY A 63 7.34 -8.44 40.61
C GLY A 63 8.06 -7.89 39.36
N SER A 64 9.30 -8.29 39.03
CA SER A 64 9.95 -7.86 37.77
C SER A 64 9.84 -8.91 36.67
N LEU A 65 9.21 -8.57 35.55
CA LEU A 65 9.22 -9.37 34.33
C LEU A 65 10.63 -9.40 33.71
N PRO A 66 11.18 -10.57 33.34
CA PRO A 66 12.43 -10.68 32.60
C PRO A 66 12.41 -9.90 31.27
N GLU A 67 13.55 -9.33 30.86
CA GLU A 67 13.63 -8.46 29.67
C GLU A 67 13.25 -9.17 28.36
N ASP A 68 13.60 -10.44 28.24
CA ASP A 68 13.27 -11.32 27.11
C ASP A 68 11.75 -11.53 27.00
N ILE A 69 11.06 -11.75 28.12
CA ILE A 69 9.60 -11.85 28.16
C ILE A 69 8.95 -10.51 27.76
N VAL A 70 9.50 -9.38 28.21
CA VAL A 70 9.01 -8.06 27.80
C VAL A 70 9.17 -7.86 26.29
N ARG A 71 10.29 -8.31 25.70
CA ARG A 71 10.51 -8.24 24.24
C ARG A 71 9.52 -9.11 23.48
N GLU A 72 9.28 -10.35 23.91
CA GLU A 72 8.27 -11.22 23.27
C GLU A 72 6.87 -10.59 23.31
N ILE A 73 6.49 -9.93 24.41
CA ILE A 73 5.23 -9.18 24.49
C ILE A 73 5.21 -8.07 23.43
N VAL A 74 6.28 -7.29 23.36
CA VAL A 74 6.41 -6.11 22.47
C VAL A 74 6.35 -6.50 21.00
N ASP A 75 6.91 -7.65 20.62
CA ASP A 75 6.85 -8.18 19.26
C ASP A 75 5.41 -8.50 18.81
N ARG A 76 4.46 -8.59 19.76
CA ARG A 76 3.02 -8.78 19.48
C ARG A 76 2.21 -7.49 19.58
N LEU A 77 2.79 -6.39 20.06
CA LEU A 77 2.11 -5.12 20.27
C LEU A 77 2.15 -4.23 19.03
N GLN A 78 1.12 -3.40 18.87
CA GLN A 78 1.15 -2.34 17.87
C GLN A 78 2.04 -1.19 18.36
N PRO A 79 2.63 -0.36 17.47
CA PRO A 79 3.51 0.74 17.88
C PRO A 79 2.92 1.75 18.88
N ASN A 80 1.59 1.89 18.92
CA ASN A 80 0.94 2.75 19.92
C ASN A 80 0.92 2.09 21.29
N ASP A 81 0.71 0.79 21.33
CA ASP A 81 0.66 0.01 22.57
C ASP A 81 2.07 -0.14 23.13
N ILE A 82 3.08 -0.30 22.26
CA ILE A 82 4.51 -0.23 22.65
C ILE A 82 4.81 1.14 23.29
N LEU A 83 4.38 2.24 22.66
CA LEU A 83 4.57 3.57 23.23
C LEU A 83 3.87 3.69 24.59
N SER A 84 2.58 3.34 24.68
CA SER A 84 1.83 3.37 25.93
C SER A 84 2.49 2.53 27.01
N PHE A 85 2.98 1.33 26.67
CA PHE A 85 3.70 0.44 27.57
C PHE A 85 5.02 1.05 28.03
N SER A 86 5.78 1.66 27.11
CA SER A 86 7.04 2.36 27.42
C SER A 86 6.85 3.55 28.37
N LEU A 87 5.66 4.16 28.41
CA LEU A 87 5.37 5.30 29.27
C LEU A 87 4.98 4.90 30.70
N THR A 88 4.84 3.61 31.00
CA THR A 88 4.47 3.12 32.34
C THR A 88 5.64 3.14 33.34
N SER A 89 6.89 3.07 32.88
CA SER A 89 8.10 3.07 33.71
C SER A 89 9.31 3.59 32.94
N THR A 90 10.25 4.24 33.63
CA THR A 90 11.52 4.70 33.04
C THR A 90 12.41 3.54 32.59
N GLN A 91 12.37 2.40 33.30
CA GLN A 91 13.09 1.19 32.91
C GLN A 91 12.50 0.59 31.63
N LEU A 92 11.17 0.40 31.59
CA LEU A 92 10.49 -0.07 30.39
C LEU A 92 10.74 0.88 29.23
N ARG A 93 10.72 2.20 29.46
CA ARG A 93 11.07 3.16 28.42
C ARG A 93 12.45 2.88 27.82
N ARG A 94 13.49 2.74 28.65
CA ARG A 94 14.86 2.45 28.17
C ARG A 94 14.92 1.12 27.41
N LEU A 95 14.28 0.08 27.95
CA LEU A 95 14.24 -1.26 27.35
C LEU A 95 13.51 -1.28 25.99
N LEU A 96 12.46 -0.47 25.84
CA LEU A 96 11.59 -0.47 24.67
C LEU A 96 11.96 0.58 23.60
N LEU A 97 12.96 1.44 23.84
CA LEU A 97 13.43 2.38 22.83
C LEU A 97 13.83 1.70 21.50
N PRO A 98 14.59 0.59 21.50
CA PRO A 98 14.92 -0.11 20.26
C PRO A 98 13.67 -0.52 19.48
N ALA A 99 12.70 -1.16 20.12
CA ALA A 99 11.47 -1.60 19.46
C ALA A 99 10.59 -0.42 19.00
N LEU A 100 10.55 0.67 19.76
CA LEU A 100 9.75 1.85 19.43
C LEU A 100 10.29 2.61 18.21
N TYR A 101 11.61 2.63 18.04
CA TYR A 101 12.30 3.38 16.99
C TYR A 101 12.90 2.51 15.88
N ASP A 102 12.77 1.17 15.96
CA ASP A 102 13.27 0.24 14.96
C ASP A 102 12.83 0.62 13.54
N THR A 103 11.54 0.93 13.39
CA THR A 103 10.93 1.34 12.13
C THR A 103 10.25 2.71 12.28
N VAL A 104 10.81 3.72 11.60
CA VAL A 104 10.30 5.09 11.59
C VAL A 104 9.74 5.42 10.22
N VAL A 105 8.44 5.74 10.16
CA VAL A 105 7.76 6.16 8.92
C VAL A 105 7.19 7.57 9.08
N LEU A 106 7.76 8.53 8.36
CA LEU A 106 7.38 9.94 8.37
C LEU A 106 6.38 10.20 7.23
N LYS A 107 5.11 9.88 7.47
CA LYS A 107 4.02 9.83 6.46
C LYS A 107 3.46 11.19 6.00
N SER A 108 4.13 12.28 6.33
CA SER A 108 3.70 13.62 5.92
C SER A 108 4.80 14.64 6.16
N SER A 109 4.75 15.76 5.45
CA SER A 109 5.59 16.94 5.66
C SER A 109 5.63 17.40 7.11
N ARG A 110 4.47 17.45 7.77
CA ARG A 110 4.41 17.81 9.20
C ARG A 110 5.12 16.77 10.09
N ALA A 111 4.98 15.48 9.77
CA ALA A 111 5.66 14.41 10.50
C ALA A 111 7.17 14.47 10.28
N CYS A 112 7.62 14.68 9.03
CA CYS A 112 9.02 14.93 8.69
C CYS A 112 9.58 16.08 9.51
N ARG A 113 8.94 17.26 9.46
CA ARG A 113 9.40 18.43 10.21
C ARG A 113 9.53 18.14 11.71
N THR A 114 8.47 17.63 12.32
CA THR A 114 8.43 17.38 13.77
C THR A 114 9.47 16.34 14.20
N ALA A 115 9.56 15.22 13.48
CA ALA A 115 10.42 14.11 13.86
C ALA A 115 11.90 14.41 13.61
N LEU A 116 12.24 15.04 12.48
CA LEU A 116 13.63 15.37 12.15
C LEU A 116 14.20 16.43 13.11
N PHE A 117 13.41 17.43 13.51
CA PHE A 117 13.82 18.34 14.59
C PHE A 117 14.06 17.59 15.91
N MET A 118 13.14 16.71 16.29
CA MET A 118 13.29 15.89 17.50
C MET A 118 14.54 14.99 17.43
N PHE A 119 14.82 14.36 16.29
CA PHE A 119 16.01 13.52 16.11
C PHE A 119 17.30 14.33 16.14
N ARG A 120 17.29 15.55 15.62
CA ARG A 120 18.43 16.47 15.72
C ARG A 120 18.72 16.87 17.17
N GLU A 121 17.69 17.11 17.97
CA GLU A 121 17.85 17.40 19.40
C GLU A 121 18.23 16.15 20.20
N LYS A 122 17.69 14.98 19.81
CA LYS A 122 17.86 13.70 20.51
C LYS A 122 18.54 12.68 19.62
N ARG A 123 19.78 13.00 19.21
CA ARG A 123 20.59 12.19 18.28
C ARG A 123 20.72 10.73 18.70
N TYR A 124 20.78 10.48 20.01
CA TYR A 124 20.84 9.14 20.59
C TYR A 124 19.65 8.23 20.25
N LEU A 125 18.54 8.75 19.73
CA LEU A 125 17.41 7.93 19.26
C LEU A 125 17.69 7.31 17.88
N CYS A 126 18.53 7.97 17.07
CA CYS A 126 18.82 7.56 15.69
C CYS A 126 19.55 6.22 15.62
N ARG A 127 20.35 5.88 16.63
CA ARG A 127 21.07 4.58 16.73
C ARG A 127 20.17 3.35 16.84
N TYR A 128 18.87 3.56 17.04
CA TYR A 128 17.87 2.48 17.06
C TYR A 128 17.12 2.34 15.74
N ILE A 129 17.25 3.30 14.81
CA ILE A 129 16.49 3.33 13.57
C ILE A 129 17.15 2.38 12.57
N ARG A 130 16.51 1.23 12.35
CA ARG A 130 16.91 0.28 11.30
C ARG A 130 16.22 0.60 9.99
N LYS A 131 14.93 0.94 10.04
CA LYS A 131 14.13 1.25 8.85
C LYS A 131 13.64 2.68 8.92
N LEU A 132 14.00 3.50 7.94
CA LEU A 132 13.57 4.88 7.85
C LEU A 132 12.87 5.13 6.51
N ALA A 133 11.59 5.48 6.58
CA ALA A 133 10.81 5.90 5.43
C ALA A 133 10.41 7.38 5.58
N VAL A 134 10.80 8.20 4.61
CA VAL A 134 10.64 9.66 4.65
C VAL A 134 9.76 10.09 3.48
N ARG A 135 8.61 10.70 3.80
CA ARG A 135 7.58 11.03 2.81
C ARG A 135 7.19 12.51 2.87
N PRO A 136 8.08 13.42 2.47
CA PRO A 136 7.69 14.82 2.32
C PRO A 136 6.73 14.94 1.14
N ASN A 137 5.77 15.88 1.22
CA ASN A 137 4.84 16.14 0.12
C ASN A 137 4.08 14.87 -0.34
N TYR A 138 3.65 14.04 0.61
CA TYR A 138 3.11 12.72 0.30
C TYR A 138 1.78 12.84 -0.45
N TYR A 139 1.75 12.43 -1.72
CA TYR A 139 0.57 12.56 -2.59
C TYR A 139 -0.65 11.77 -2.09
N LEU A 140 -0.44 10.65 -1.40
CA LEU A 140 -1.51 9.86 -0.78
C LEU A 140 -1.84 10.35 0.64
N ALA A 141 -1.38 11.55 1.03
CA ALA A 141 -1.80 12.17 2.27
C ALA A 141 -3.31 12.34 2.27
N TRP A 142 -3.95 11.65 3.21
CA TRP A 142 -5.38 11.64 3.38
C TRP A 142 -5.71 11.68 4.87
N PRO A 143 -6.67 12.52 5.32
CA PRO A 143 -7.82 13.08 4.61
C PRO A 143 -7.63 14.51 4.09
N LYS A 144 -6.45 15.07 4.35
CA LYS A 144 -6.05 16.39 3.88
C LYS A 144 -4.83 16.20 2.99
N PRO A 145 -4.72 16.97 1.90
CA PRO A 145 -3.46 17.05 1.16
C PRO A 145 -2.36 17.45 2.14
N ASP A 146 -1.15 16.98 1.85
CA ASP A 146 0.01 17.30 2.66
C ASP A 146 0.35 18.79 2.55
N ASP A 147 0.97 19.34 3.60
CA ASP A 147 1.54 20.67 3.54
C ASP A 147 2.82 20.62 2.68
N TYR A 148 3.11 21.67 1.92
CA TYR A 148 4.38 21.71 1.19
C TYR A 148 5.57 21.76 2.16
N LEU A 149 6.60 20.98 1.85
CA LEU A 149 7.88 20.95 2.56
C LEU A 149 9.02 20.89 1.56
N GLU A 150 10.00 21.78 1.73
CA GLU A 150 11.21 21.79 0.93
C GLU A 150 12.01 20.49 1.14
N GLU A 151 12.21 19.74 0.06
CA GLU A 151 12.85 18.43 0.09
C GLU A 151 14.36 18.53 0.36
N ASP A 152 15.00 19.61 -0.07
CA ASP A 152 16.40 19.91 0.25
C ASP A 152 16.61 20.10 1.75
N TRP A 153 15.68 20.77 2.44
CA TRP A 153 15.72 20.88 3.90
C TRP A 153 15.63 19.51 4.58
N VAL A 154 14.76 18.63 4.08
CA VAL A 154 14.65 17.26 4.59
C VAL A 154 15.95 16.49 4.37
N ALA A 155 16.52 16.57 3.17
CA ALA A 155 17.79 15.92 2.83
C ALA A 155 18.93 16.43 3.71
N ASP A 156 19.05 17.75 3.92
CA ASP A 156 20.08 18.36 4.77
C ASP A 156 19.95 17.93 6.24
N MET A 157 18.72 17.82 6.76
CA MET A 157 18.49 17.28 8.10
C MET A 157 18.94 15.82 8.20
N LEU A 158 18.66 14.98 7.19
CA LEU A 158 19.07 13.58 7.17
C LEU A 158 20.59 13.42 7.03
N ILE A 159 21.24 14.22 6.19
CA ILE A 159 22.71 14.27 6.08
C ILE A 159 23.30 14.58 7.45
N GLY A 160 22.78 15.61 8.14
CA GLY A 160 23.21 15.98 9.47
C GLY A 160 23.00 14.91 10.54
N LEU A 161 22.06 13.97 10.33
CA LEU A 161 21.74 12.85 11.24
C LEU A 161 22.44 11.54 10.88
N SER A 162 23.02 11.43 9.67
CA SER A 162 23.52 10.16 9.13
C SER A 162 24.64 9.51 9.95
N ASP A 163 25.43 10.28 10.70
CA ASP A 163 26.45 9.74 11.63
C ASP A 163 25.84 8.90 12.76
N ASP A 164 24.59 9.16 13.14
CA ASP A 164 23.91 8.42 14.22
C ASP A 164 23.00 7.31 13.68
N LEU A 165 22.83 7.20 12.37
CA LEU A 165 22.02 6.18 11.70
C LEU A 165 22.84 4.91 11.42
N THR A 166 23.72 4.53 12.35
CA THR A 166 24.74 3.48 12.15
C THR A 166 24.19 2.08 11.97
N VAL A 167 22.94 1.83 12.38
CA VAL A 167 22.24 0.54 12.23
C VAL A 167 21.16 0.55 11.13
N LEU A 168 21.09 1.65 10.36
CA LEU A 168 20.11 1.81 9.29
C LEU A 168 20.37 0.76 8.22
N ASN A 169 19.38 -0.08 7.97
CA ASN A 169 19.41 -1.16 6.97
C ASN A 169 18.43 -0.96 5.81
N THR A 170 17.37 -0.18 6.03
CA THR A 170 16.35 0.14 5.01
C THR A 170 16.11 1.64 4.98
N PHE A 171 16.22 2.24 3.78
CA PHE A 171 15.89 3.64 3.54
C PHE A 171 14.89 3.78 2.39
N ASP A 172 13.75 4.41 2.67
CA ASP A 172 12.66 4.65 1.70
C ASP A 172 12.43 6.17 1.55
N TRP A 173 12.71 6.69 0.36
CA TRP A 173 12.50 8.08 -0.01
C TRP A 173 11.30 8.22 -0.95
N ASP A 174 10.17 8.71 -0.41
CA ASP A 174 8.90 8.83 -1.13
C ASP A 174 8.46 10.30 -1.16
N ALA A 175 9.12 11.08 -2.03
CA ALA A 175 8.92 12.51 -2.20
C ALA A 175 8.33 12.88 -3.58
N LEU A 176 8.36 14.17 -3.95
CA LEU A 176 8.03 14.61 -5.31
C LEU A 176 9.15 14.30 -6.29
N GLU A 177 10.41 14.42 -5.87
CA GLU A 177 11.59 14.18 -6.68
C GLU A 177 12.62 13.31 -5.95
N LEU A 178 13.64 12.84 -6.69
CA LEU A 178 14.83 12.26 -6.08
C LEU A 178 15.52 13.27 -5.15
N PRO A 179 16.09 12.83 -4.01
CA PRO A 179 16.87 13.71 -3.16
C PRO A 179 18.21 14.05 -3.83
N PRO A 180 18.87 15.15 -3.41
CA PRO A 180 20.17 15.53 -3.95
C PRO A 180 21.25 14.49 -3.62
N ASP A 181 22.22 14.29 -4.53
CA ASP A 181 23.26 13.25 -4.42
C ASP A 181 24.07 13.27 -3.12
N ARG A 182 24.25 14.45 -2.52
CA ARG A 182 24.87 14.61 -1.20
C ARG A 182 24.22 13.76 -0.11
N LEU A 183 22.91 13.49 -0.20
CA LEU A 183 22.23 12.57 0.72
C LEU A 183 22.69 11.13 0.49
N TRP A 184 22.71 10.68 -0.77
CA TRP A 184 23.17 9.34 -1.14
C TRP A 184 24.63 9.10 -0.75
N ASP A 185 25.51 10.07 -1.01
CA ASP A 185 26.90 10.04 -0.56
C ASP A 185 27.02 9.89 0.96
N SER A 186 26.22 10.65 1.71
CA SER A 186 26.23 10.63 3.17
C SER A 186 25.76 9.27 3.71
N LEU A 187 24.66 8.73 3.17
CA LEU A 187 24.14 7.42 3.55
C LEU A 187 25.12 6.30 3.20
N SER A 188 25.71 6.32 1.99
CA SER A 188 26.70 5.32 1.57
C SER A 188 27.93 5.30 2.48
N LYS A 189 28.42 6.47 2.89
CA LYS A 189 29.62 6.59 3.74
C LYS A 189 29.36 6.28 5.21
N ARG A 190 28.18 6.64 5.74
CA ARG A 190 27.90 6.65 7.18
C ARG A 190 26.94 5.57 7.65
N CYS A 191 26.21 4.92 6.74
CA CYS A 191 25.28 3.83 7.03
C CYS A 191 25.77 2.51 6.40
N PRO A 192 26.82 1.88 6.94
CA PRO A 192 27.45 0.69 6.33
C PRO A 192 26.53 -0.54 6.30
N THR A 193 25.48 -0.56 7.14
CA THR A 193 24.48 -1.63 7.20
C THR A 193 23.34 -1.45 6.20
N LEU A 194 23.34 -0.38 5.40
CA LEU A 194 22.26 -0.08 4.45
C LEU A 194 22.26 -1.11 3.31
N LYS A 195 21.18 -1.90 3.24
CA LYS A 195 21.02 -3.02 2.30
C LYS A 195 19.77 -2.92 1.44
N SER A 196 18.79 -2.12 1.88
CA SER A 196 17.54 -1.90 1.16
C SER A 196 17.35 -0.42 0.88
N ILE A 197 17.20 -0.06 -0.39
CA ILE A 197 16.94 1.31 -0.84
C ILE A 197 15.68 1.33 -1.70
N SER A 198 14.74 2.20 -1.34
CA SER A 198 13.57 2.53 -2.14
C SER A 198 13.56 4.02 -2.41
N THR A 199 13.34 4.42 -3.65
CA THR A 199 13.24 5.83 -3.99
C THR A 199 12.27 6.09 -5.13
N ASN A 200 11.56 7.21 -5.02
CA ASN A 200 10.70 7.72 -6.07
C ASN A 200 11.43 8.73 -6.96
N ILE A 201 11.15 8.68 -8.26
CA ILE A 201 11.62 9.68 -9.23
C ILE A 201 10.44 10.50 -9.73
N GLY A 202 10.59 11.83 -9.73
CA GLY A 202 9.59 12.75 -10.23
C GLY A 202 9.75 13.08 -11.71
N ARG A 203 9.72 14.38 -12.01
CA ARG A 203 9.83 14.97 -13.35
C ARG A 203 11.27 15.07 -13.84
N ARG A 204 12.25 15.11 -12.94
CA ARG A 204 13.65 15.27 -13.33
C ARG A 204 14.22 13.97 -13.89
N ASN A 205 15.00 14.10 -14.96
CA ASN A 205 15.76 12.98 -15.53
C ASN A 205 16.76 12.45 -14.50
N LEU A 206 17.08 11.16 -14.61
CA LEU A 206 18.10 10.55 -13.78
C LEU A 206 19.47 11.12 -14.16
N HIS A 207 20.24 11.57 -13.16
CA HIS A 207 21.61 11.98 -13.40
C HIS A 207 22.47 10.73 -13.62
N PRO A 208 23.21 10.61 -14.75
CA PRO A 208 23.99 9.40 -15.04
C PRO A 208 25.01 9.05 -13.96
N ASP A 209 25.66 10.06 -13.39
CA ASP A 209 26.67 9.90 -12.33
C ASP A 209 26.10 9.95 -10.91
N SER A 210 24.79 9.76 -10.72
CA SER A 210 24.16 9.87 -9.41
C SER A 210 24.82 8.94 -8.38
N SER A 211 25.09 9.47 -7.18
CA SER A 211 25.65 8.70 -6.09
C SER A 211 24.72 7.60 -5.58
N LEU A 212 23.42 7.65 -5.92
CA LEU A 212 22.49 6.54 -5.71
C LEU A 212 22.99 5.25 -6.36
N PHE A 213 23.61 5.36 -7.54
CA PHE A 213 24.09 4.20 -8.29
C PHE A 213 25.48 3.76 -7.85
N ARG A 214 26.02 4.26 -6.73
CA ARG A 214 27.33 3.85 -6.18
C ARG A 214 27.23 2.82 -5.07
N PHE A 215 26.02 2.48 -4.63
CA PHE A 215 25.80 1.45 -3.62
C PHE A 215 26.25 0.07 -4.09
N LYS A 216 26.57 -0.81 -3.15
CA LYS A 216 27.05 -2.17 -3.42
C LYS A 216 26.52 -3.17 -2.41
N GLY A 217 26.34 -4.41 -2.84
CA GLY A 217 25.83 -5.49 -2.02
C GLY A 217 24.47 -5.17 -1.40
N LEU A 218 23.59 -4.50 -2.16
CA LEU A 218 22.19 -4.32 -1.78
C LEU A 218 21.48 -5.67 -1.89
N THR A 219 20.53 -5.92 -0.98
CA THR A 219 19.61 -7.07 -1.06
C THR A 219 18.24 -6.64 -1.56
N SER A 220 17.89 -5.36 -1.50
CA SER A 220 16.60 -4.86 -1.98
C SER A 220 16.78 -3.50 -2.62
N PHE A 221 16.28 -3.34 -3.85
CA PHE A 221 16.33 -2.06 -4.56
C PHE A 221 15.00 -1.75 -5.26
N SER A 222 14.53 -0.52 -5.11
CA SER A 222 13.28 -0.06 -5.70
C SER A 222 13.42 1.34 -6.30
N LEU A 223 13.06 1.45 -7.59
CA LEU A 223 13.01 2.68 -8.35
C LEU A 223 11.61 2.88 -8.92
N ILE A 224 10.89 3.85 -8.36
CA ILE A 224 9.46 4.02 -8.64
C ILE A 224 9.20 5.38 -9.28
N ALA A 225 8.57 5.43 -10.45
CA ALA A 225 8.11 6.69 -11.01
C ALA A 225 6.93 7.23 -10.18
N ARG A 226 7.00 8.53 -9.87
CA ARG A 226 6.02 9.21 -9.03
C ARG A 226 4.62 9.19 -9.67
N HIS A 227 3.59 9.00 -8.84
CA HIS A 227 2.21 9.14 -9.28
C HIS A 227 1.84 10.62 -9.52
N GLY A 228 1.00 10.87 -10.53
CA GLY A 228 0.39 12.18 -10.76
C GLY A 228 1.34 13.18 -11.45
N LEU A 229 2.36 12.68 -12.15
CA LEU A 229 3.09 13.48 -13.12
C LEU A 229 2.11 13.96 -14.21
N PRO A 230 2.23 15.20 -14.69
CA PRO A 230 1.31 15.77 -15.68
C PRO A 230 1.35 14.91 -16.94
N SER A 231 0.24 14.28 -17.29
CA SER A 231 0.17 13.41 -18.46
C SER A 231 0.45 14.19 -19.74
N THR A 232 1.42 13.71 -20.53
CA THR A 232 1.52 14.04 -21.95
C THR A 232 0.26 13.54 -22.67
N SER A 233 -0.14 14.18 -23.75
CA SER A 233 -1.26 13.70 -24.59
C SER A 233 -0.96 12.36 -25.27
N GLU A 234 0.30 11.91 -25.26
CA GLU A 234 0.77 10.69 -25.90
C GLU A 234 0.34 9.44 -25.13
N LEU A 235 -0.38 8.53 -25.77
CA LEU A 235 -0.84 7.27 -25.14
C LEU A 235 0.35 6.36 -24.74
N LEU A 236 1.46 6.44 -25.46
CA LEU A 236 2.66 5.64 -25.27
C LEU A 236 3.87 6.59 -25.27
N PRO A 237 4.38 6.98 -24.08
CA PRO A 237 5.61 7.76 -24.02
C PRO A 237 6.78 6.92 -24.52
N ILE A 238 7.79 7.58 -25.10
CA ILE A 238 9.05 6.94 -25.49
C ILE A 238 9.71 6.36 -24.21
N PRO A 239 10.11 5.08 -24.21
CA PRO A 239 10.89 4.51 -23.12
C PRO A 239 12.15 5.33 -22.85
N GLU A 240 12.41 5.63 -21.58
CA GLU A 240 13.57 6.37 -21.09
C GLU A 240 14.67 5.37 -20.70
N ASP A 241 15.84 5.51 -21.32
CA ASP A 241 17.02 4.73 -20.95
C ASP A 241 17.44 5.00 -19.50
N LEU A 242 17.62 3.93 -18.74
CA LEU A 242 18.22 4.01 -17.42
C LEU A 242 19.75 4.11 -17.54
N PRO A 243 20.44 4.94 -16.72
CA PRO A 243 21.89 5.14 -16.86
C PRO A 243 22.73 3.86 -16.73
N ASP A 244 23.87 3.78 -17.41
CA ASP A 244 24.80 2.63 -17.30
C ASP A 244 25.26 2.37 -15.86
N ALA A 245 25.46 3.43 -15.06
CA ALA A 245 25.81 3.30 -13.65
C ALA A 245 24.74 2.58 -12.83
N PHE A 246 23.46 2.76 -13.18
CA PHE A 246 22.35 2.03 -12.57
C PHE A 246 22.44 0.54 -12.88
N TRP A 247 22.63 0.19 -14.15
CA TRP A 247 22.76 -1.20 -14.59
C TRP A 247 23.98 -1.88 -13.97
N ASP A 248 25.14 -1.21 -13.96
CA ASP A 248 26.34 -1.72 -13.29
C ASP A 248 26.13 -1.96 -11.78
N MET A 249 25.37 -1.08 -11.11
CA MET A 249 25.03 -1.27 -9.70
C MET A 249 24.25 -2.57 -9.48
N ILE A 250 23.16 -2.78 -10.22
CA ILE A 250 22.26 -3.92 -9.97
C ILE A 250 22.79 -5.24 -10.56
N LEU A 251 23.45 -5.21 -11.72
CA LEU A 251 23.95 -6.40 -12.41
C LEU A 251 25.27 -6.89 -11.81
N ASN A 252 26.22 -5.98 -11.54
CA ASN A 252 27.59 -6.37 -11.17
C ASN A 252 27.89 -6.21 -9.67
N ARG A 253 27.36 -5.14 -9.04
CA ARG A 253 27.72 -4.80 -7.65
C ARG A 253 26.75 -5.31 -6.60
N CYS A 254 25.57 -5.78 -7.00
CA CYS A 254 24.54 -6.33 -6.11
C CYS A 254 24.09 -7.74 -6.56
N PRO A 255 24.99 -8.74 -6.55
CA PRO A 255 24.65 -10.10 -7.00
C PRO A 255 23.66 -10.82 -6.06
N ASP A 256 23.60 -10.41 -4.79
CA ASP A 256 22.74 -11.00 -3.76
C ASP A 256 21.37 -10.29 -3.65
N LEU A 257 20.88 -9.69 -4.74
CA LEU A 257 19.55 -9.06 -4.74
C LEU A 257 18.47 -10.12 -4.47
N GLU A 258 17.66 -9.82 -3.46
CA GLU A 258 16.50 -10.60 -3.02
C GLU A 258 15.19 -9.98 -3.52
N GLU A 259 15.15 -8.65 -3.60
CA GLU A 259 13.98 -7.89 -4.04
C GLU A 259 14.38 -6.81 -5.07
N LEU A 260 13.71 -6.79 -6.21
CA LEU A 260 13.92 -5.78 -7.24
C LEU A 260 12.58 -5.19 -7.70
N ALA A 261 12.47 -3.87 -7.65
CA ALA A 261 11.32 -3.14 -8.19
C ALA A 261 11.76 -2.01 -9.11
N ILE A 262 11.30 -2.04 -10.37
CA ILE A 262 11.46 -0.94 -11.33
C ILE A 262 10.08 -0.70 -11.92
N CYS A 263 9.38 0.33 -11.47
CA CYS A 263 7.97 0.43 -11.80
C CYS A 263 7.40 1.84 -11.81
N THR A 264 6.21 1.94 -12.39
CA THR A 264 5.34 3.09 -12.30
C THR A 264 3.94 2.62 -11.92
N PHE A 265 3.37 3.20 -10.86
CA PHE A 265 2.06 2.81 -10.32
C PHE A 265 0.90 3.65 -10.86
N SER A 266 1.15 4.52 -11.84
CA SER A 266 0.13 5.40 -12.39
C SER A 266 0.34 5.56 -13.89
N PRO A 267 -0.65 6.08 -14.64
CA PRO A 267 -0.41 6.52 -16.01
C PRO A 267 0.54 7.72 -15.98
N THR A 268 1.84 7.43 -15.87
CA THR A 268 2.92 8.40 -15.85
C THR A 268 3.28 8.80 -17.27
N THR A 269 4.02 9.90 -17.37
CA THR A 269 4.75 10.27 -18.58
C THR A 269 6.05 9.51 -18.74
N ARG A 270 6.49 8.83 -17.68
CA ARG A 270 7.76 8.11 -17.66
C ARG A 270 7.50 6.62 -17.78
N LEU A 271 8.12 6.05 -18.79
CA LEU A 271 8.23 4.63 -19.05
C LEU A 271 9.73 4.36 -19.06
N PHE A 272 10.22 3.40 -18.27
CA PHE A 272 11.65 3.08 -18.25
C PHE A 272 11.92 1.97 -19.26
N ASP A 273 13.00 2.11 -20.01
CA ASP A 273 13.58 0.96 -20.70
C ASP A 273 14.24 0.06 -19.65
N ILE A 274 13.78 -1.19 -19.61
CA ILE A 274 14.22 -2.20 -18.65
C ILE A 274 14.78 -3.44 -19.35
N ASP A 275 15.10 -3.39 -20.65
CA ASP A 275 15.58 -4.55 -21.41
C ASP A 275 16.76 -5.25 -20.75
N ARG A 276 17.70 -4.45 -20.24
CA ARG A 276 18.92 -4.92 -19.60
C ARG A 276 18.69 -5.68 -18.30
N ILE A 277 17.47 -5.70 -17.75
CA ILE A 277 17.17 -6.52 -16.56
C ILE A 277 17.39 -8.02 -16.84
N MET A 278 17.27 -8.45 -18.10
CA MET A 278 17.45 -9.85 -18.51
C MET A 278 18.93 -10.28 -18.48
N GLU A 279 19.86 -9.33 -18.46
CA GLU A 279 21.29 -9.62 -18.23
C GLU A 279 21.55 -10.09 -16.79
N GLY A 280 20.60 -9.84 -15.88
CA GLY A 280 20.74 -10.11 -14.46
C GLY A 280 20.55 -11.59 -14.11
N SER A 281 21.42 -12.08 -13.24
CA SER A 281 21.26 -13.38 -12.58
C SER A 281 21.42 -13.19 -11.08
N TRP A 282 20.29 -13.26 -10.37
CA TRP A 282 20.23 -13.04 -8.92
C TRP A 282 19.70 -14.31 -8.25
N PRO A 283 20.58 -15.24 -7.81
CA PRO A 283 20.16 -16.53 -7.27
C PRO A 283 19.22 -16.44 -6.06
N SER A 284 19.33 -15.36 -5.30
CA SER A 284 18.53 -15.09 -4.09
C SER A 284 17.23 -14.33 -4.36
N LEU A 285 16.95 -13.96 -5.62
CA LEU A 285 15.78 -13.14 -5.97
C LEU A 285 14.48 -13.90 -5.70
N HIS A 286 13.71 -13.39 -4.75
CA HIS A 286 12.40 -13.95 -4.39
C HIS A 286 11.25 -12.99 -4.66
N SER A 287 11.52 -11.71 -4.94
CA SER A 287 10.51 -10.69 -5.25
C SER A 287 10.90 -9.83 -6.44
N LEU A 288 10.05 -9.80 -7.46
CA LEU A 288 10.24 -9.00 -8.67
C LEU A 288 8.99 -8.17 -8.97
N THR A 289 9.17 -6.86 -9.12
CA THR A 289 8.12 -5.91 -9.53
C THR A 289 8.56 -5.11 -10.74
N LEU A 290 7.89 -5.31 -11.87
CA LEU A 290 8.12 -4.54 -13.09
C LEU A 290 6.87 -3.76 -13.43
N GLY A 291 7.01 -2.44 -13.58
CA GLY A 291 5.88 -1.54 -13.82
C GLY A 291 5.83 -0.96 -15.22
N SER A 292 4.61 -0.78 -15.74
CA SER A 292 4.34 -0.48 -17.15
C SER A 292 5.28 -1.27 -18.06
N PHE A 293 5.29 -2.58 -17.86
CA PHE A 293 6.08 -3.50 -18.68
C PHE A 293 5.72 -3.24 -20.13
N GLY A 294 6.71 -2.90 -20.95
CA GLY A 294 6.56 -2.26 -22.26
C GLY A 294 5.44 -2.82 -23.11
N TYR A 295 4.23 -2.27 -23.02
CA TYR A 295 3.25 -2.52 -24.06
C TYR A 295 3.68 -1.68 -25.24
N THR A 296 4.30 -2.36 -26.20
CA THR A 296 4.51 -1.85 -27.54
C THR A 296 3.16 -1.54 -28.19
N ASN A 297 3.17 -0.86 -29.34
CA ASN A 297 1.95 -0.53 -30.08
C ASN A 297 1.08 -1.76 -30.41
N ASP A 298 1.66 -2.96 -30.46
CA ASP A 298 1.03 -4.25 -30.71
C ASP A 298 0.70 -5.04 -29.43
N TYR A 299 0.87 -4.44 -28.25
CA TYR A 299 0.54 -5.02 -26.94
C TYR A 299 1.33 -6.28 -26.55
N ALA A 300 2.48 -6.52 -27.18
CA ALA A 300 3.44 -7.48 -26.68
C ALA A 300 3.99 -7.01 -25.32
N LEU A 301 4.39 -7.96 -24.47
CA LEU A 301 4.97 -7.65 -23.16
C LEU A 301 6.46 -7.27 -23.33
N GLY A 302 6.83 -6.05 -22.98
CA GLY A 302 8.22 -5.59 -22.98
C GLY A 302 8.59 -4.86 -24.28
N PRO A 303 9.74 -4.18 -24.34
CA PRO A 303 10.26 -3.66 -25.60
C PRO A 303 10.26 -4.75 -26.66
N SER A 304 10.06 -4.38 -27.94
CA SER A 304 9.75 -5.29 -29.04
C SER A 304 10.71 -6.48 -29.19
N THR A 305 11.91 -6.38 -28.61
CA THR A 305 12.97 -7.39 -28.47
C THR A 305 12.63 -8.50 -27.46
N LEU A 306 12.02 -8.19 -26.31
CA LEU A 306 11.89 -9.12 -25.17
C LEU A 306 10.95 -10.31 -25.40
N VAL A 307 9.79 -10.07 -26.01
CA VAL A 307 8.81 -11.14 -26.28
C VAL A 307 9.05 -11.82 -27.61
N SER A 308 9.63 -11.12 -28.59
CA SER A 308 9.93 -11.69 -29.90
C SER A 308 11.03 -12.75 -29.84
N GLU A 309 11.94 -12.66 -28.87
CA GLU A 309 13.09 -13.57 -28.73
C GLU A 309 12.97 -14.56 -27.56
N GLY A 310 11.91 -14.49 -26.74
CA GLY A 310 11.71 -15.40 -25.59
C GLY A 310 12.62 -15.14 -24.37
N THR A 311 13.37 -14.03 -24.37
CA THR A 311 14.36 -13.70 -23.34
C THR A 311 13.76 -13.51 -21.95
N LEU A 312 12.55 -12.93 -21.84
CA LEU A 312 11.84 -12.84 -20.56
C LEU A 312 11.54 -14.22 -19.97
N SER A 313 11.17 -15.17 -20.83
CA SER A 313 10.86 -16.54 -20.41
C SER A 313 12.09 -17.27 -19.92
N GLU A 314 13.23 -17.12 -20.60
CA GLU A 314 14.53 -17.64 -20.15
C GLU A 314 14.97 -17.01 -18.83
N PHE A 315 14.82 -15.69 -18.69
CA PHE A 315 15.10 -14.98 -17.44
C PHE A 315 14.25 -15.53 -16.27
N LEU A 316 12.93 -15.64 -16.44
CA LEU A 316 12.05 -16.18 -15.40
C LEU A 316 12.30 -17.68 -15.16
N GLU A 317 12.76 -18.42 -16.16
CA GLU A 317 13.18 -19.81 -16.01
C GLU A 317 14.42 -19.91 -15.11
N GLY A 318 15.38 -19.00 -15.24
CA GLY A 318 16.60 -18.95 -14.42
C GLY A 318 16.33 -18.65 -12.94
N HIS A 319 15.26 -17.93 -12.62
CA HIS A 319 14.95 -17.47 -11.26
C HIS A 319 13.95 -18.40 -10.54
N LYS A 320 14.38 -19.63 -10.24
CA LYS A 320 13.52 -20.66 -9.60
C LYS A 320 13.05 -20.29 -8.18
N GLY A 321 13.77 -19.39 -7.50
CA GLY A 321 13.45 -18.92 -6.14
C GLY A 321 12.35 -17.86 -6.05
N LEU A 322 11.81 -17.41 -7.19
CA LEU A 322 10.85 -16.30 -7.23
C LEU A 322 9.50 -16.69 -6.60
N LYS A 323 9.13 -16.01 -5.51
CA LYS A 323 7.89 -16.22 -4.74
C LYS A 323 6.84 -15.15 -5.01
N TYR A 324 7.30 -13.94 -5.31
CA TYR A 324 6.45 -12.78 -5.56
C TYR A 324 6.77 -12.21 -6.94
N LEU A 325 5.75 -12.15 -7.80
CA LEU A 325 5.86 -11.58 -9.13
C LEU A 325 4.76 -10.55 -9.35
N ARG A 326 5.17 -9.35 -9.75
CA ARG A 326 4.25 -8.25 -10.07
C ARG A 326 4.58 -7.64 -11.43
N PHE A 327 3.64 -7.74 -12.35
CA PHE A 327 3.67 -7.08 -13.65
C PHE A 327 2.53 -6.07 -13.75
N LEU A 328 2.85 -4.77 -13.70
CA LEU A 328 1.81 -3.74 -13.78
C LEU A 328 1.38 -3.51 -15.24
N TRP A 329 0.07 -3.36 -15.43
CA TRP A 329 -0.55 -2.97 -16.69
C TRP A 329 -0.43 -1.46 -16.94
N ASN A 330 -0.31 -1.05 -18.21
CA ASN A 330 -0.31 0.36 -18.60
C ASN A 330 -1.70 1.00 -18.40
N PHE A 331 -1.87 1.73 -17.30
CA PHE A 331 -3.12 2.39 -16.91
C PHE A 331 -3.68 3.41 -17.91
N ARG A 332 -2.95 3.83 -18.96
CA ARG A 332 -3.51 4.68 -20.02
C ARG A 332 -4.51 3.90 -20.89
N HIS A 333 -4.30 2.60 -21.04
CA HIS A 333 -5.30 1.70 -21.59
C HIS A 333 -6.13 1.14 -20.42
N PHE A 334 -7.42 1.50 -20.38
CA PHE A 334 -8.33 0.96 -19.36
C PHE A 334 -8.53 -0.55 -19.46
N MET A 335 -8.17 -1.16 -20.60
CA MET A 335 -8.31 -2.59 -20.88
C MET A 335 -7.10 -3.11 -21.64
N SER A 336 -6.57 -4.23 -21.18
CA SER A 336 -5.68 -5.10 -21.92
C SER A 336 -6.38 -5.77 -23.11
N PRO A 337 -5.65 -6.27 -24.13
CA PRO A 337 -6.24 -7.10 -25.18
C PRO A 337 -6.81 -8.41 -24.64
N ASP A 338 -7.68 -9.07 -25.41
CA ASP A 338 -8.26 -10.36 -25.00
C ASP A 338 -7.22 -11.49 -24.95
N SER A 339 -6.14 -11.36 -25.73
CA SER A 339 -5.00 -12.29 -25.75
C SER A 339 -3.68 -11.55 -25.70
N ILE A 340 -2.69 -12.09 -25.00
CA ILE A 340 -1.31 -11.58 -24.98
C ILE A 340 -0.34 -12.72 -25.31
N VAL A 341 0.81 -12.38 -25.90
CA VAL A 341 1.91 -13.34 -26.09
C VAL A 341 2.71 -13.39 -24.79
N PHE A 342 2.47 -14.44 -24.00
CA PHE A 342 3.21 -14.73 -22.78
C PHE A 342 3.29 -16.25 -22.63
N THR A 343 4.44 -16.85 -22.92
CA THR A 343 4.61 -18.32 -22.87
C THR A 343 5.82 -18.66 -22.04
N LEU A 344 5.59 -19.36 -20.92
CA LEU A 344 6.65 -19.80 -20.03
C LEU A 344 6.86 -21.31 -20.13
N PRO A 345 8.11 -21.79 -20.04
CA PRO A 345 8.41 -23.21 -19.87
C PRO A 345 7.70 -23.82 -18.65
N SER A 346 7.36 -25.11 -18.72
CA SER A 346 6.61 -25.82 -17.66
C SER A 346 7.34 -25.88 -16.31
N ASN A 347 8.66 -25.77 -16.32
CA ASN A 347 9.53 -25.77 -15.14
C ASN A 347 9.81 -24.35 -14.59
N SER A 348 9.26 -23.29 -15.19
CA SER A 348 9.47 -21.91 -14.70
C SER A 348 8.67 -21.63 -13.43
N LEU A 349 9.16 -20.70 -12.61
CA LEU A 349 8.48 -20.17 -11.43
C LEU A 349 7.89 -21.23 -10.45
N PRO A 350 8.62 -22.29 -10.07
CA PRO A 350 8.09 -23.36 -9.24
C PRO A 350 7.77 -22.93 -7.79
N ALA A 351 8.27 -21.78 -7.34
CA ALA A 351 8.06 -21.25 -6.00
C ALA A 351 7.06 -20.09 -5.95
N LEU A 352 6.38 -19.76 -7.05
CA LEU A 352 5.52 -18.58 -7.14
C LEU A 352 4.26 -18.74 -6.28
N THR A 353 4.19 -18.00 -5.18
CA THR A 353 3.05 -17.99 -4.26
C THR A 353 2.16 -16.77 -4.41
N THR A 354 2.73 -15.65 -4.89
CA THR A 354 2.02 -14.38 -5.03
C THR A 354 2.17 -13.82 -6.43
N PHE A 355 1.05 -13.67 -7.13
CA PHE A 355 1.01 -13.07 -8.46
C PHE A 355 0.16 -11.80 -8.47
N ILE A 356 0.69 -10.74 -9.08
CA ILE A 356 -0.02 -9.47 -9.29
C ILE A 356 0.13 -9.08 -10.76
N GLY A 357 -0.99 -8.96 -11.48
CA GLY A 357 -0.94 -8.63 -12.91
C GLY A 357 -2.31 -8.69 -13.57
N ILE A 358 -2.32 -8.88 -14.88
CA ILE A 358 -3.55 -9.13 -15.65
C ILE A 358 -3.82 -10.64 -15.76
N TYR A 359 -5.08 -11.03 -15.93
CA TYR A 359 -5.44 -12.46 -15.92
C TYR A 359 -4.88 -13.25 -17.10
N GLN A 360 -4.56 -12.59 -18.22
CA GLN A 360 -3.98 -13.20 -19.41
C GLN A 360 -2.50 -13.60 -19.21
N GLN A 361 -1.78 -12.89 -18.32
CA GLN A 361 -0.45 -13.32 -17.89
C GLN A 361 -0.57 -14.57 -17.01
N LEU A 362 -1.53 -14.53 -16.07
CA LEU A 362 -1.81 -15.63 -15.16
C LEU A 362 -2.22 -16.92 -15.90
N SER A 363 -3.02 -16.83 -16.98
CA SER A 363 -3.46 -18.00 -17.74
C SER A 363 -2.33 -18.82 -18.35
N ASN A 364 -1.18 -18.20 -18.57
CA ASN A 364 0.00 -18.85 -19.15
C ASN A 364 1.11 -19.08 -18.10
N THR A 365 0.82 -18.86 -16.82
CA THR A 365 1.78 -19.10 -15.75
C THR A 365 1.84 -20.60 -15.43
N PRO A 366 3.04 -21.21 -15.42
CA PRO A 366 3.21 -22.61 -15.05
C PRO A 366 2.99 -22.78 -13.55
N ASN A 367 2.74 -24.02 -13.13
CA ASN A 367 2.54 -24.35 -11.71
C ASN A 367 1.42 -23.56 -10.99
N PRO A 368 0.21 -23.45 -11.56
CA PRO A 368 -0.90 -22.69 -10.96
C PRO A 368 -1.27 -23.14 -9.54
N GLN A 369 -0.95 -24.39 -9.19
CA GLN A 369 -1.15 -24.94 -7.85
C GLN A 369 -0.32 -24.26 -6.75
N THR A 370 0.75 -23.54 -7.06
CA THR A 370 1.59 -22.89 -6.02
C THR A 370 1.05 -21.53 -5.61
N ILE A 371 0.16 -20.93 -6.40
CA ILE A 371 -0.35 -19.58 -6.18
C ILE A 371 -1.36 -19.59 -5.02
N GLU A 372 -1.03 -18.84 -3.97
CA GLU A 372 -1.85 -18.66 -2.77
C GLU A 372 -2.49 -17.27 -2.71
N THR A 373 -1.81 -16.26 -3.26
CA THR A 373 -2.26 -14.86 -3.29
C THR A 373 -2.31 -14.34 -4.72
N LEU A 374 -3.46 -13.81 -5.10
CA LEU A 374 -3.70 -13.24 -6.42
C LEU A 374 -4.26 -11.82 -6.32
N ASP A 375 -3.66 -10.90 -7.07
CA ASP A 375 -4.13 -9.52 -7.22
C ASP A 375 -4.36 -9.20 -8.72
N LEU A 376 -5.63 -9.06 -9.08
CA LEU A 376 -6.12 -8.67 -10.39
C LEU A 376 -6.67 -7.23 -10.37
N THR A 377 -6.03 -6.33 -9.63
CA THR A 377 -6.40 -4.90 -9.55
C THR A 377 -5.58 -4.01 -10.48
N CYS A 378 -4.73 -4.59 -11.33
CA CYS A 378 -3.99 -3.86 -12.35
C CYS A 378 -4.90 -3.23 -13.41
N GLU A 379 -6.07 -3.82 -13.66
CA GLU A 379 -7.10 -3.29 -14.56
C GLU A 379 -8.50 -3.71 -14.07
N PRO A 380 -9.55 -2.98 -14.46
CA PRO A 380 -10.91 -3.44 -14.22
C PRO A 380 -11.26 -4.64 -15.11
N ILE A 381 -11.76 -5.72 -14.51
CA ILE A 381 -12.31 -6.89 -15.19
C ILE A 381 -13.77 -6.61 -15.54
N TYR A 382 -14.07 -6.77 -16.83
CA TYR A 382 -15.40 -6.58 -17.39
C TYR A 382 -16.21 -7.89 -17.33
N GLU A 383 -17.54 -7.77 -17.26
CA GLU A 383 -18.45 -8.93 -17.24
C GLU A 383 -18.22 -9.90 -18.41
N SER A 384 -17.88 -9.39 -19.59
CA SER A 384 -17.57 -10.20 -20.78
C SER A 384 -16.35 -11.13 -20.62
N ARG A 385 -15.42 -10.80 -19.71
CA ARG A 385 -14.18 -11.57 -19.47
C ARG A 385 -14.33 -12.56 -18.32
N MET A 386 -15.47 -12.54 -17.62
CA MET A 386 -15.62 -13.30 -16.38
C MET A 386 -15.52 -14.80 -16.58
N THR A 387 -16.07 -15.35 -17.68
CA THR A 387 -15.96 -16.78 -17.96
C THR A 387 -14.50 -17.23 -18.08
N ALA A 388 -13.65 -16.45 -18.74
CA ALA A 388 -12.21 -16.73 -18.85
C ALA A 388 -11.52 -16.62 -17.48
N VAL A 389 -11.79 -15.55 -16.73
CA VAL A 389 -11.23 -15.34 -15.39
C VAL A 389 -11.62 -16.46 -14.43
N CYS A 390 -12.90 -16.81 -14.33
CA CYS A 390 -13.38 -17.92 -13.50
C CYS A 390 -12.77 -19.27 -13.92
N SER A 391 -12.53 -19.50 -15.21
CA SER A 391 -11.85 -20.71 -15.67
C SER A 391 -10.43 -20.80 -15.10
N ILE A 392 -9.69 -19.69 -15.11
CA ILE A 392 -8.33 -19.61 -14.56
C ILE A 392 -8.37 -19.78 -13.05
N LEU A 393 -9.27 -19.08 -12.35
CA LEU A 393 -9.42 -19.16 -10.90
C LEU A 393 -9.70 -20.58 -10.40
N ARG A 394 -10.54 -21.36 -11.11
CA ARG A 394 -10.78 -22.78 -10.80
C ARG A 394 -9.50 -23.64 -10.90
N GLY A 395 -8.54 -23.22 -11.71
CA GLY A 395 -7.23 -23.87 -11.86
C GLY A 395 -6.25 -23.56 -10.71
N LEU A 396 -6.62 -22.73 -9.72
CA LEU A 396 -5.78 -22.32 -8.60
C LEU A 396 -6.23 -23.00 -7.28
N PRO A 397 -5.95 -24.29 -7.09
CA PRO A 397 -6.51 -25.07 -5.98
C PRO A 397 -6.06 -24.62 -4.58
N ASN A 398 -4.99 -23.82 -4.48
CA ASN A 398 -4.42 -23.33 -3.22
C ASN A 398 -4.66 -21.83 -3.00
N LEU A 399 -5.47 -21.19 -3.84
CA LEU A 399 -5.77 -19.77 -3.70
C LEU A 399 -6.53 -19.50 -2.39
N THR A 400 -5.92 -18.70 -1.51
CA THR A 400 -6.48 -18.29 -0.22
C THR A 400 -6.74 -16.79 -0.13
N SER A 401 -6.05 -15.98 -0.95
CA SER A 401 -6.22 -14.53 -1.00
C SER A 401 -6.47 -14.04 -2.42
N LEU A 402 -7.60 -13.36 -2.64
CA LEU A 402 -7.96 -12.77 -3.93
C LEU A 402 -8.29 -11.28 -3.78
N GLU A 403 -7.58 -10.44 -4.52
CA GLU A 403 -7.95 -9.05 -4.78
C GLU A 403 -8.38 -8.91 -6.24
N ILE A 404 -9.56 -8.36 -6.49
CA ILE A 404 -10.13 -8.25 -7.84
C ILE A 404 -10.78 -6.90 -8.05
N TRP A 405 -10.47 -6.23 -9.17
CA TRP A 405 -11.16 -5.03 -9.60
C TRP A 405 -12.12 -5.36 -10.74
N VAL A 406 -13.41 -5.03 -10.55
CA VAL A 406 -14.49 -5.29 -11.50
C VAL A 406 -15.10 -3.98 -11.99
N HIS A 407 -15.54 -3.99 -13.25
CA HIS A 407 -16.40 -2.98 -13.85
C HIS A 407 -17.78 -3.54 -14.22
N LEU A 408 -18.83 -3.03 -13.57
CA LEU A 408 -20.23 -3.36 -13.86
C LEU A 408 -20.91 -2.29 -14.72
N PHE A 409 -21.31 -2.60 -15.95
CA PHE A 409 -21.84 -1.59 -16.87
C PHE A 409 -23.20 -1.03 -16.44
N ASN A 410 -24.10 -1.90 -15.98
CA ASN A 410 -25.45 -1.53 -15.59
C ASN A 410 -25.69 -1.91 -14.12
N SER A 411 -25.76 -0.93 -13.23
CA SER A 411 -25.99 -1.16 -11.79
C SER A 411 -27.35 -1.76 -11.48
N ASP A 412 -28.29 -1.70 -12.42
CA ASP A 412 -29.67 -2.17 -12.26
C ASP A 412 -29.86 -3.60 -12.79
N SER A 413 -28.86 -4.17 -13.47
CA SER A 413 -28.87 -5.58 -13.89
C SER A 413 -28.79 -6.54 -12.69
N ASP A 414 -29.10 -7.82 -12.94
CA ASP A 414 -28.87 -8.88 -11.96
C ASP A 414 -27.47 -9.47 -12.10
N HIS A 415 -26.59 -9.15 -11.14
CA HIS A 415 -25.20 -9.60 -11.11
C HIS A 415 -24.98 -10.81 -10.19
N THR A 416 -26.06 -11.46 -9.73
CA THR A 416 -25.96 -12.58 -8.76
C THR A 416 -25.09 -13.72 -9.30
N ASN A 417 -25.37 -14.20 -10.51
CA ASN A 417 -24.59 -15.29 -11.13
C ASN A 417 -23.14 -14.89 -11.36
N PHE A 418 -22.89 -13.62 -11.67
CA PHE A 418 -21.54 -13.08 -11.84
C PHE A 418 -20.72 -13.17 -10.54
N PHE A 419 -21.28 -12.71 -9.41
CA PHE A 419 -20.59 -12.80 -8.11
C PHE A 419 -20.45 -14.23 -7.62
N HIS A 420 -21.49 -15.05 -7.78
CA HIS A 420 -21.44 -16.47 -7.40
C HIS A 420 -20.34 -17.21 -8.17
N SER A 421 -20.21 -16.98 -9.48
CA SER A 421 -19.18 -17.63 -10.30
C SER A 421 -17.75 -17.38 -9.80
N ILE A 422 -17.47 -16.17 -9.28
CA ILE A 422 -16.15 -15.84 -8.69
C ILE A 422 -15.94 -16.63 -7.40
N MET A 423 -16.95 -16.64 -6.52
CA MET A 423 -16.85 -17.28 -5.21
C MET A 423 -16.79 -18.80 -5.31
N GLU A 424 -17.57 -19.40 -6.20
CA GLU A 424 -17.53 -20.83 -6.51
C GLU A 424 -16.20 -21.25 -7.15
N ALA A 425 -15.56 -20.37 -7.91
CA ALA A 425 -14.24 -20.66 -8.47
C ALA A 425 -13.13 -20.70 -7.40
N CYS A 426 -13.33 -20.05 -6.25
CA CYS A 426 -12.32 -19.90 -5.19
C CYS A 426 -12.87 -20.28 -3.79
N PRO A 427 -13.30 -21.53 -3.54
CA PRO A 427 -14.01 -21.89 -2.32
C PRO A 427 -13.14 -21.84 -1.05
N LYS A 428 -11.80 -21.82 -1.19
CA LYS A 428 -10.84 -21.82 -0.07
C LYS A 428 -10.39 -20.42 0.36
N LEU A 429 -10.99 -19.36 -0.17
CA LEU A 429 -10.59 -17.99 0.18
C LEU A 429 -10.75 -17.72 1.67
N THR A 430 -9.65 -17.32 2.30
CA THR A 430 -9.63 -16.72 3.62
C THR A 430 -9.68 -15.20 3.54
N ASP A 431 -9.26 -14.65 2.42
CA ASP A 431 -9.09 -13.22 2.18
C ASP A 431 -9.69 -12.83 0.84
N PHE A 432 -10.69 -11.96 0.88
CA PHE A 432 -11.34 -11.50 -0.35
C PHE A 432 -11.46 -9.99 -0.35
N HIS A 433 -10.81 -9.34 -1.31
CA HIS A 433 -10.92 -7.91 -1.56
C HIS A 433 -11.59 -7.67 -2.91
N PHE A 434 -12.83 -7.18 -2.86
CA PHE A 434 -13.58 -6.77 -4.03
C PHE A 434 -13.46 -5.26 -4.26
N MET A 435 -13.06 -4.86 -5.46
CA MET A 435 -12.99 -3.46 -5.88
C MET A 435 -13.97 -3.20 -7.03
N CYS A 436 -14.79 -2.16 -6.92
CA CYS A 436 -15.70 -1.72 -7.98
C CYS A 436 -15.87 -0.20 -7.93
N THR A 437 -15.05 0.52 -8.70
CA THR A 437 -14.94 1.99 -8.62
C THR A 437 -15.97 2.75 -9.44
N ASN A 438 -16.78 2.06 -10.24
CA ASN A 438 -17.91 2.64 -10.94
C ASN A 438 -19.18 2.68 -10.05
N SER A 439 -20.37 2.81 -10.64
CA SER A 439 -21.66 2.95 -9.94
C SER A 439 -22.09 1.68 -9.17
N PHE A 440 -21.40 1.32 -8.09
CA PHE A 440 -21.75 0.19 -7.22
C PHE A 440 -22.78 0.60 -6.13
N THR A 441 -24.07 0.49 -6.49
CA THR A 441 -25.22 0.87 -5.65
C THR A 441 -25.63 -0.22 -4.67
N ALA A 442 -26.74 -0.01 -3.94
CA ALA A 442 -27.26 -0.96 -2.94
C ALA A 442 -27.65 -2.32 -3.53
N LYS A 443 -28.13 -2.39 -4.78
CA LYS A 443 -28.56 -3.66 -5.40
C LYS A 443 -27.37 -4.58 -5.72
N PRO A 444 -26.34 -4.16 -6.48
CA PRO A 444 -25.12 -4.96 -6.69
C PRO A 444 -24.40 -5.31 -5.38
N LEU A 445 -24.38 -4.40 -4.42
CA LEU A 445 -23.83 -4.68 -3.09
C LEU A 445 -24.58 -5.83 -2.41
N LYS A 446 -25.91 -5.80 -2.40
CA LYS A 446 -26.72 -6.88 -1.81
C LYS A 446 -26.45 -8.21 -2.50
N GLN A 447 -26.35 -8.23 -3.83
CA GLN A 447 -26.05 -9.43 -4.63
C GLN A 447 -24.65 -10.00 -4.35
N LEU A 448 -23.65 -9.13 -4.23
CA LEU A 448 -22.30 -9.54 -3.82
C LEU A 448 -22.32 -10.16 -2.42
N LEU A 449 -22.93 -9.46 -1.45
CA LEU A 449 -22.96 -9.91 -0.07
C LEU A 449 -23.74 -11.21 0.10
N SER A 450 -24.82 -11.41 -0.67
CA SER A 450 -25.59 -12.66 -0.61
C SER A 450 -24.83 -13.88 -1.10
N GLY A 451 -23.72 -13.73 -1.83
CA GLY A 451 -22.88 -14.85 -2.23
C GLY A 451 -21.87 -15.28 -1.16
N LEU A 452 -21.59 -14.45 -0.14
CA LEU A 452 -20.46 -14.68 0.78
C LEU A 452 -20.54 -16.00 1.57
N TYR A 453 -21.72 -16.60 1.69
CA TYR A 453 -21.87 -17.93 2.31
C TYR A 453 -21.13 -19.04 1.53
N LEU A 454 -20.84 -18.82 0.24
CA LEU A 454 -20.06 -19.71 -0.61
C LEU A 454 -18.57 -19.71 -0.24
N LEU A 455 -18.12 -18.80 0.63
CA LEU A 455 -16.75 -18.71 1.14
C LEU A 455 -16.72 -19.08 2.63
N PRO A 456 -16.85 -20.37 2.98
CA PRO A 456 -17.02 -20.81 4.37
C PRO A 456 -15.77 -20.59 5.24
N GLU A 457 -14.61 -20.34 4.64
CA GLU A 457 -13.33 -20.10 5.32
C GLU A 457 -12.92 -18.62 5.35
N LEU A 458 -13.80 -17.72 4.90
CA LEU A 458 -13.53 -16.30 4.81
C LEU A 458 -13.28 -15.69 6.20
N LYS A 459 -12.06 -15.16 6.40
CA LYS A 459 -11.60 -14.51 7.62
C LYS A 459 -11.51 -13.00 7.47
N ARG A 460 -11.13 -12.49 6.29
CA ARG A 460 -11.07 -11.04 6.04
C ARG A 460 -11.82 -10.71 4.75
N PHE A 461 -12.75 -9.77 4.85
CA PHE A 461 -13.47 -9.23 3.71
C PHE A 461 -13.11 -7.75 3.53
N SER A 462 -12.75 -7.36 2.32
CA SER A 462 -12.46 -5.97 1.98
C SER A 462 -13.31 -5.54 0.79
N LEU A 463 -13.90 -4.35 0.87
CA LEU A 463 -14.69 -3.75 -0.20
C LEU A 463 -14.19 -2.35 -0.48
N THR A 464 -13.79 -2.10 -1.73
CA THR A 464 -13.55 -0.73 -2.22
C THR A 464 -14.58 -0.41 -3.29
N LYS A 465 -15.43 0.59 -3.06
CA LYS A 465 -16.48 0.95 -4.01
C LYS A 465 -16.57 2.44 -4.29
N GLY A 466 -17.14 2.84 -5.42
CA GLY A 466 -17.56 4.21 -5.67
C GLY A 466 -18.54 4.71 -4.60
N HIS A 467 -18.36 5.95 -4.15
CA HIS A 467 -19.18 6.65 -3.15
C HIS A 467 -20.31 7.43 -3.82
N LYS A 468 -21.54 7.17 -3.41
CA LYS A 468 -22.72 7.98 -3.69
C LYS A 468 -23.30 8.52 -2.38
N TYR A 469 -23.84 9.73 -2.42
CA TYR A 469 -24.36 10.41 -1.21
C TYR A 469 -25.54 9.69 -0.55
N PHE A 470 -26.24 8.85 -1.31
CA PHE A 470 -27.37 8.03 -0.84
C PHE A 470 -26.95 6.59 -0.53
N ASP A 471 -25.65 6.33 -0.41
CA ASP A 471 -25.17 5.03 0.04
C ASP A 471 -25.56 4.77 1.50
N GLU A 472 -25.82 3.50 1.80
CA GLU A 472 -26.00 3.04 3.17
C GLU A 472 -24.74 3.32 4.03
N PRO A 473 -24.86 3.58 5.34
CA PRO A 473 -23.72 3.71 6.24
C PRO A 473 -22.79 2.49 6.19
N MET A 474 -21.47 2.71 6.21
CA MET A 474 -20.49 1.60 6.19
C MET A 474 -20.72 0.57 7.30
N LEU A 475 -21.15 1.00 8.48
CA LEU A 475 -21.48 0.10 9.58
C LEU A 475 -22.61 -0.87 9.21
N GLU A 476 -23.63 -0.41 8.49
CA GLU A 476 -24.73 -1.28 8.03
C GLU A 476 -24.23 -2.31 7.01
N THR A 477 -23.35 -1.91 6.09
CA THR A 477 -22.67 -2.85 5.18
C THR A 477 -21.86 -3.88 5.95
N ALA A 478 -21.06 -3.46 6.95
CA ALA A 478 -20.28 -4.38 7.78
C ALA A 478 -21.17 -5.38 8.54
N MET A 479 -22.29 -4.93 9.09
CA MET A 479 -23.27 -5.81 9.73
C MET A 479 -23.87 -6.82 8.75
N LYS A 480 -24.16 -6.42 7.50
CA LYS A 480 -24.64 -7.34 6.46
C LYS A 480 -23.58 -8.39 6.10
N VAL A 481 -22.31 -8.00 6.02
CA VAL A 481 -21.19 -8.93 5.81
C VAL A 481 -21.14 -9.97 6.94
N VAL A 482 -21.17 -9.55 8.22
CA VAL A 482 -21.16 -10.49 9.36
C VAL A 482 -22.34 -11.46 9.32
N ARG A 483 -23.53 -11.01 8.91
CA ARG A 483 -24.70 -11.89 8.79
C ARG A 483 -24.53 -12.96 7.71
N GLN A 484 -23.92 -12.60 6.58
CA GLN A 484 -23.72 -13.52 5.45
C GLN A 484 -22.49 -14.41 5.63
N ALA A 485 -21.48 -13.95 6.37
CA ALA A 485 -20.25 -14.68 6.68
C ALA A 485 -19.91 -14.56 8.17
N PRO A 486 -20.55 -15.33 9.07
CA PRO A 486 -20.38 -15.21 10.53
C PRO A 486 -18.96 -15.52 11.04
N LYS A 487 -18.15 -16.24 10.26
CA LYS A 487 -16.76 -16.58 10.60
C LYS A 487 -15.77 -15.45 10.27
N VAL A 488 -16.21 -14.38 9.60
CA VAL A 488 -15.33 -13.25 9.26
C VAL A 488 -14.82 -12.60 10.54
N LYS A 489 -13.52 -12.32 10.59
CA LYS A 489 -12.84 -11.71 11.74
C LYS A 489 -12.62 -10.23 11.54
N GLN A 490 -12.42 -9.79 10.30
CA GLN A 490 -12.15 -8.40 9.99
C GLN A 490 -12.83 -7.98 8.69
N ILE A 491 -13.43 -6.80 8.70
CA ILE A 491 -14.06 -6.18 7.54
C ILE A 491 -13.40 -4.83 7.29
N ASN A 492 -12.99 -4.58 6.04
CA ASN A 492 -12.42 -3.30 5.62
C ASN A 492 -13.28 -2.69 4.52
N LEU A 493 -13.84 -1.51 4.77
CA LEU A 493 -14.68 -0.81 3.80
C LEU A 493 -14.00 0.48 3.37
N ARG A 494 -13.93 0.72 2.07
CA ARG A 494 -13.37 1.92 1.45
C ARG A 494 -14.36 2.47 0.44
N TRP A 495 -14.72 3.73 0.61
CA TRP A 495 -15.58 4.44 -0.33
C TRP A 495 -14.75 5.46 -1.08
N ALA A 496 -14.65 5.27 -2.38
CA ALA A 496 -13.86 6.11 -3.27
C ALA A 496 -14.74 7.15 -3.98
N ARG A 497 -14.26 8.37 -4.17
CA ARG A 497 -14.92 9.38 -5.00
C ARG A 497 -14.65 9.07 -6.47
N GLU A 498 -15.70 9.14 -7.28
CA GLU A 498 -15.62 8.93 -8.73
C GLU A 498 -14.76 10.01 -9.42
N ARG A 499 -14.81 11.26 -8.96
CA ARG A 499 -14.17 12.42 -9.63
C ARG A 499 -13.40 13.34 -8.66
N CYS A 500 -12.35 12.86 -7.98
CA CYS A 500 -11.51 13.74 -7.15
C CYS A 500 -10.03 13.31 -7.11
N PRO A 501 -9.08 14.26 -7.09
CA PRO A 501 -7.73 13.99 -6.59
C PRO A 501 -7.83 13.58 -5.11
N ASN A 502 -7.12 12.52 -4.71
CA ASN A 502 -7.32 11.77 -3.46
C ASN A 502 -8.64 10.99 -3.43
N HIS A 503 -8.65 9.89 -4.17
CA HIS A 503 -9.82 9.06 -4.47
C HIS A 503 -10.59 8.54 -3.25
N LEU A 504 -10.11 8.63 -2.01
CA LEU A 504 -10.83 8.08 -0.85
C LEU A 504 -11.74 9.12 -0.17
N LYS A 505 -13.03 8.82 0.03
CA LYS A 505 -13.97 9.65 0.80
C LYS A 505 -14.00 9.23 2.27
N GLN A 506 -14.02 7.92 2.51
CA GLN A 506 -14.19 7.32 3.82
C GLN A 506 -13.54 5.92 3.82
N GLU A 507 -12.98 5.54 4.96
CA GLU A 507 -12.56 4.17 5.24
C GLU A 507 -13.02 3.74 6.64
N GLY A 508 -13.32 2.45 6.77
CA GLY A 508 -13.69 1.80 8.01
C GLY A 508 -13.01 0.45 8.15
N SER A 509 -12.52 0.17 9.37
CA SER A 509 -12.06 -1.14 9.82
C SER A 509 -13.00 -1.61 10.92
N TYR A 510 -13.49 -2.83 10.79
CA TYR A 510 -14.44 -3.45 11.71
C TYR A 510 -13.87 -4.79 12.14
N ASP A 511 -13.40 -4.88 13.38
CA ASP A 511 -12.95 -6.15 13.95
C ASP A 511 -14.14 -6.83 14.63
N VAL A 512 -14.40 -8.07 14.24
CA VAL A 512 -15.53 -8.86 14.75
C VAL A 512 -15.14 -9.45 16.10
N VAL A 513 -15.95 -9.14 17.11
CA VAL A 513 -15.84 -9.73 18.45
C VAL A 513 -16.83 -10.87 18.53
N CYS A 514 -16.35 -12.05 18.90
CA CYS A 514 -17.18 -13.24 19.10
C CYS A 514 -17.32 -13.58 20.58
N HIS A 515 -18.42 -14.21 20.96
CA HIS A 515 -18.52 -14.90 22.24
C HIS A 515 -17.50 -16.05 22.31
N GLU A 516 -16.85 -16.21 23.46
CA GLU A 516 -15.83 -17.25 23.65
C GLU A 516 -16.40 -18.66 23.50
N GLU A 517 -17.58 -18.90 24.08
CA GLU A 517 -18.23 -20.22 24.10
C GLU A 517 -18.86 -20.59 22.75
N THR A 518 -19.71 -19.73 22.19
CA THR A 518 -20.49 -20.05 20.98
C THR A 518 -19.74 -19.76 19.68
N ARG A 519 -18.62 -19.04 19.75
CA ARG A 519 -17.90 -18.47 18.59
C ARG A 519 -18.76 -17.57 17.68
N MET A 520 -19.97 -17.22 18.12
CA MET A 520 -20.88 -16.36 17.36
C MET A 520 -20.50 -14.89 17.52
N PRO A 521 -20.60 -14.08 16.44
CA PRO A 521 -20.38 -12.64 16.50
C PRO A 521 -21.32 -11.96 17.52
N CYS A 522 -20.76 -11.16 18.43
CA CYS A 522 -21.48 -10.42 19.47
C CYS A 522 -21.31 -8.90 19.37
N ALA A 523 -20.20 -8.43 18.80
CA ALA A 523 -19.99 -7.01 18.56
C ALA A 523 -19.04 -6.73 17.38
N LEU A 524 -18.97 -5.47 16.97
CA LEU A 524 -17.96 -4.91 16.07
C LEU A 524 -17.16 -3.84 16.81
N ASN A 525 -15.85 -3.96 16.81
CA ASN A 525 -14.95 -2.84 17.15
C ASN A 525 -14.76 -2.01 15.89
N VAL A 526 -15.29 -0.79 15.91
CA VAL A 526 -15.40 0.10 14.75
C VAL A 526 -14.32 1.16 14.82
N ILE A 527 -13.54 1.29 13.74
CA ILE A 527 -12.64 2.41 13.50
C ILE A 527 -12.97 2.98 12.13
N GLU A 528 -13.51 4.19 12.09
CA GLU A 528 -13.85 4.85 10.84
C GLU A 528 -13.27 6.25 10.77
N LYS A 529 -12.93 6.67 9.56
CA LYS A 529 -12.51 8.03 9.27
C LYS A 529 -12.97 8.40 7.88
N GLY A 530 -13.21 9.68 7.68
CA GLY A 530 -13.68 10.18 6.40
C GLY A 530 -13.62 11.68 6.33
N ILE A 531 -14.14 12.20 5.22
CA ILE A 531 -14.44 13.61 5.02
C ILE A 531 -15.95 13.74 4.98
N ALA A 532 -16.56 14.47 5.91
CA ALA A 532 -18.01 14.67 5.92
C ALA A 532 -18.48 15.41 4.64
N LEU A 533 -19.79 15.40 4.35
CA LEU A 533 -20.36 16.28 3.31
C LEU A 533 -20.25 17.75 3.73
N VAL A 534 -20.65 18.03 4.97
CA VAL A 534 -20.51 19.32 5.63
C VAL A 534 -19.59 19.17 6.82
N GLY A 535 -18.53 19.99 6.89
CA GLY A 535 -17.57 19.99 7.99
C GLY A 535 -16.20 19.37 7.65
N GLY A 536 -15.35 19.28 8.67
CA GLY A 536 -13.98 18.80 8.52
C GLY A 536 -13.87 17.26 8.43
N PRO A 537 -12.64 16.75 8.24
CA PRO A 537 -12.36 15.33 8.36
C PRO A 537 -12.75 14.81 9.75
N PHE A 538 -13.36 13.62 9.79
CA PHE A 538 -13.76 12.96 11.03
C PHE A 538 -12.95 11.69 11.29
N PHE A 539 -12.91 11.29 12.55
CA PHE A 539 -12.41 10.01 13.03
C PHE A 539 -13.34 9.56 14.16
N ARG A 540 -13.81 8.32 14.11
CA ARG A 540 -14.64 7.72 15.15
C ARG A 540 -14.12 6.33 15.50
N GLN A 541 -14.11 6.05 16.79
CA GLN A 541 -13.81 4.73 17.32
C GLN A 541 -14.86 4.40 18.37
N HIS A 542 -15.54 3.27 18.21
CA HIS A 542 -16.58 2.81 19.13
C HIS A 542 -16.80 1.31 18.96
N GLN A 543 -17.52 0.71 19.90
CA GLN A 543 -17.97 -0.68 19.79
C GLN A 543 -19.47 -0.69 19.48
N HIS A 544 -19.89 -1.55 18.56
CA HIS A 544 -21.28 -1.76 18.18
C HIS A 544 -21.69 -3.19 18.53
N THR A 545 -22.56 -3.36 19.52
CA THR A 545 -23.05 -4.67 19.97
C THR A 545 -24.24 -5.13 19.13
N PHE A 546 -24.28 -6.43 18.79
CA PHE A 546 -25.45 -7.00 18.13
C PHE A 546 -26.54 -7.28 19.17
N ASN A 547 -27.77 -6.84 18.90
CA ASN A 547 -28.93 -7.25 19.69
C ASN A 547 -29.40 -8.61 19.18
N LEU A 548 -28.73 -9.68 19.62
CA LEU A 548 -29.20 -11.04 19.42
C LEU A 548 -30.31 -11.29 20.46
N GLY A 549 -31.57 -11.27 20.02
CA GLY A 549 -32.67 -11.70 20.86
C GLY A 549 -32.41 -13.13 21.32
N ILE A 550 -32.18 -13.33 22.61
CA ILE A 550 -31.99 -14.65 23.21
C ILE A 550 -33.30 -15.43 23.01
N GLY A 551 -33.30 -16.44 22.14
CA GLY A 551 -34.40 -17.40 22.02
C GLY A 551 -35.18 -17.46 20.70
N GLN A 552 -34.80 -16.72 19.65
CA GLN A 552 -35.42 -16.91 18.32
C GLN A 552 -34.36 -17.15 17.23
N PRO A 553 -34.19 -18.40 16.76
CA PRO A 553 -33.39 -18.67 15.58
C PRO A 553 -34.21 -18.30 14.33
N ALA A 554 -34.20 -17.02 13.94
CA ALA A 554 -34.34 -16.57 12.53
C ALA A 554 -34.54 -15.04 12.36
N GLU A 555 -35.06 -14.29 13.34
CA GLU A 555 -35.43 -12.90 13.08
C GLU A 555 -34.43 -11.87 13.62
N TRP A 556 -33.46 -11.53 12.76
CA TRP A 556 -32.52 -10.41 12.93
C TRP A 556 -33.16 -9.02 12.78
N GLN A 557 -34.44 -8.84 13.16
CA GLN A 557 -35.15 -7.59 12.89
C GLN A 557 -35.46 -6.75 14.14
N LYS A 558 -35.05 -5.48 14.02
CA LYS A 558 -35.62 -4.28 14.65
C LYS A 558 -35.48 -4.18 16.16
N THR A 559 -34.26 -3.96 16.62
CA THR A 559 -34.06 -2.89 17.62
C THR A 559 -32.64 -2.37 17.54
N VAL A 560 -32.47 -1.17 17.01
CA VAL A 560 -31.19 -0.44 17.07
C VAL A 560 -31.22 0.37 18.36
N SER A 561 -30.74 -0.21 19.47
CA SER A 561 -30.39 0.62 20.63
C SER A 561 -29.02 1.22 20.33
N GLN A 562 -29.01 2.42 19.72
CA GLN A 562 -27.80 3.22 19.63
C GLN A 562 -27.45 3.71 21.04
N LYS A 563 -26.79 2.87 21.85
CA LYS A 563 -25.89 3.38 22.90
C LYS A 563 -24.60 3.84 22.23
N THR A 564 -24.74 4.81 21.34
CA THR A 564 -23.59 5.55 20.84
C THR A 564 -23.12 6.40 22.01
N LYS A 565 -22.22 5.86 22.84
CA LYS A 565 -21.21 6.72 23.45
C LYS A 565 -20.39 7.21 22.27
N VAL A 566 -20.90 8.24 21.58
CA VAL A 566 -20.04 9.15 20.84
C VAL A 566 -19.17 9.68 21.93
N VAL A 567 -18.00 9.07 22.09
CA VAL A 567 -16.91 9.71 22.77
C VAL A 567 -16.55 10.87 21.85
N ARG A 568 -17.37 11.93 21.89
CA ARG A 568 -16.91 13.31 21.76
C ARG A 568 -16.02 13.47 22.97
N LYS A 569 -14.84 12.84 22.94
CA LYS A 569 -13.78 13.20 23.84
C LYS A 569 -13.56 14.68 23.50
N ARG A 570 -14.06 15.57 24.35
CA ARG A 570 -13.29 16.76 24.68
C ARG A 570 -12.00 16.19 25.25
N VAL A 571 -11.00 16.04 24.39
CA VAL A 571 -9.68 15.51 24.75
C VAL A 571 -9.00 16.60 25.59
N SER A 572 -9.22 16.59 26.91
CA SER A 572 -8.20 17.06 27.86
C SER A 572 -7.33 15.86 28.25
N SER A 573 -6.06 16.12 28.60
CA SER A 573 -4.88 15.23 28.59
C SER A 573 -4.29 15.08 27.17
N MET A 574 -3.24 15.80 26.74
CA MET A 574 -1.87 15.96 27.29
C MET A 574 -1.21 14.63 27.65
N LEU A 575 -0.47 14.08 26.67
CA LEU A 575 0.85 13.44 26.80
C LEU A 575 1.39 13.21 25.38
N SER A 576 2.03 14.23 24.82
CA SER A 576 2.59 14.25 23.45
C SER A 576 3.89 15.04 23.46
N ILE A 577 5.02 14.33 23.54
CA ILE A 577 6.44 14.73 23.29
C ILE A 577 6.98 15.96 24.05
N ARG A 578 6.18 17.00 24.36
CA ARG A 578 6.53 18.06 25.30
C ARG A 578 6.77 17.56 26.73
N GLN A 579 6.13 16.47 27.14
CA GLN A 579 6.40 15.83 28.44
C GLN A 579 7.69 15.00 28.47
N LEU A 580 8.32 14.77 27.31
CA LEU A 580 9.67 14.19 27.24
C LEU A 580 10.78 15.26 27.24
N ALA A 581 10.41 16.54 27.31
CA ALA A 581 11.34 17.67 27.42
C ALA A 581 11.11 18.52 28.69
N LEU A 582 10.16 18.12 29.55
CA LEU A 582 9.79 18.83 30.79
C LEU A 582 9.82 17.93 32.03
N ASN A 583 10.17 16.65 31.90
CA ASN A 583 10.40 15.72 33.01
C ASN A 583 11.83 15.13 32.97
N GLU A 584 12.78 15.87 32.39
CA GLU A 584 14.22 15.71 32.62
C GLU A 584 14.73 16.97 33.33
#